data_AF-A0AAV0XSW4-F1
#
_entry.id   AF-A0AAV0XSW4-F1
#
_cell.length_a   1.000
_cell.length_b   1.000
_cell.length_c   1.000
_cell.angle_alpha   90.00
_cell.angle_beta   90.00
_cell.angle_gamma   90.00
#
_symmetry.space_group_name_H-M   'P 1'
#
loop_
_entity.id
_entity.type
_entity.pdbx_description
1 polymer ?
#
loop_
_entity_poly.entity_id
_entity_poly.type
_entity_poly.pdbx_seq_one_letter_code
_entity_poly.pdbx_strand_id
1 'polypeptide(L)'
;MSNPEDWFRITIYIPFIDHFITELNSRFNDIFKDIIPLEGLIPANNNKYKTEEILKSLMYDEDIPANSHLEIQAELELWKTKWANTENPKPQTAVETLLHYKVFYPNIKILLQIFATITITSETAERSFSSLGILNNYMRSSMTEDRLNGLAVLHIHKEIPIDIDDVINIFSRQKQRRMKTEDWSKD
;
A
#
# COMPACT_ATOMS: atom_id res chain seq x y z
N MET A 1 -13.61 42.38 -10.42
CA MET A 1 -12.53 41.50 -9.92
C MET A 1 -11.21 42.17 -10.29
N SER A 2 -10.61 42.94 -9.38
CA SER A 2 -9.52 43.87 -9.72
C SER A 2 -8.16 43.51 -9.13
N ASN A 3 -8.01 42.36 -8.49
CA ASN A 3 -6.72 41.88 -8.01
C ASN A 3 -6.45 40.46 -8.54
N PRO A 4 -5.36 40.24 -9.30
CA PRO A 4 -4.94 38.91 -9.75
C PRO A 4 -4.77 37.91 -8.60
N GLU A 5 -4.43 38.38 -7.41
CA GLU A 5 -4.27 37.56 -6.22
C GLU A 5 -5.60 36.95 -5.74
N ASP A 6 -6.68 37.73 -5.78
CA ASP A 6 -8.01 37.24 -5.38
C ASP A 6 -8.57 36.22 -6.38
N TRP A 7 -8.30 36.41 -7.67
CA TRP A 7 -8.66 35.43 -8.69
C TRP A 7 -7.89 34.12 -8.50
N PHE A 8 -6.57 34.19 -8.28
CA PHE A 8 -5.74 33.01 -8.02
C PHE A 8 -6.20 32.27 -6.75
N ARG A 9 -6.50 33.02 -5.68
CA ARG A 9 -6.96 32.46 -4.41
C ARG A 9 -8.27 31.68 -4.58
N ILE A 10 -9.26 32.28 -5.24
CA ILE A 10 -10.61 31.70 -5.36
C ILE A 10 -10.66 30.59 -6.41
N THR A 11 -9.99 30.77 -7.54
CA THR A 11 -10.13 29.85 -8.69
C THR A 11 -9.14 28.69 -8.64
N ILE A 12 -7.96 28.87 -8.03
CA ILE A 12 -6.90 27.85 -8.06
C ILE A 12 -6.60 27.34 -6.64
N TYR A 13 -6.28 28.24 -5.72
CA TYR A 13 -5.78 27.83 -4.40
C TYR A 13 -6.84 27.11 -3.55
N ILE A 14 -8.03 27.70 -3.39
CA ILE A 14 -9.10 27.09 -2.58
C ILE A 14 -9.52 25.73 -3.15
N PRO A 15 -9.84 25.58 -4.46
CA PRO A 15 -10.19 24.27 -5.02
C PRO A 15 -9.06 23.24 -4.92
N PHE A 16 -7.80 23.66 -5.02
CA PHE A 16 -6.66 22.78 -4.84
C PHE A 16 -6.55 22.27 -3.39
N ILE A 17 -6.70 23.15 -2.40
CA ILE A 17 -6.69 22.77 -0.99
C ILE A 17 -7.88 21.90 -0.64
N ASP A 18 -9.08 22.23 -1.12
CA ASP A 18 -10.28 21.41 -0.92
C ASP A 18 -10.14 20.02 -1.53
N HIS A 19 -9.58 19.93 -2.74
CA HIS A 19 -9.26 18.65 -3.36
C HIS A 19 -8.22 17.88 -2.55
N PHE A 20 -7.14 18.52 -2.10
CA PHE A 20 -6.12 17.89 -1.28
C PHE A 20 -6.66 17.36 0.06
N ILE A 21 -7.53 18.14 0.72
CA ILE A 21 -8.23 17.71 1.93
C ILE A 21 -9.16 16.52 1.64
N THR A 22 -9.86 16.54 0.51
CA THR A 22 -10.75 15.44 0.09
C THR A 22 -9.96 14.16 -0.15
N GLU A 23 -8.84 14.24 -0.85
CA GLU A 23 -7.93 13.11 -1.08
C GLU A 23 -7.35 12.57 0.23
N LEU A 24 -6.90 13.46 1.13
CA LEU A 24 -6.43 13.06 2.47
C LEU A 24 -7.52 12.35 3.27
N ASN A 25 -8.75 12.87 3.29
CA ASN A 25 -9.85 12.26 4.02
C ASN A 25 -10.31 10.95 3.38
N SER A 26 -10.32 10.87 2.05
CA SER A 26 -10.64 9.63 1.34
C SER A 26 -9.59 8.54 1.59
N ARG A 27 -8.33 8.93 1.81
CA ARG A 27 -7.21 8.02 1.98
C ARG A 27 -7.00 7.61 3.43
N PHE A 28 -7.05 8.55 4.36
CA PHE A 28 -7.12 8.31 5.81
C PHE A 28 -8.57 8.17 6.27
N ASN A 29 -9.30 7.26 5.61
CA ASN A 29 -10.70 7.01 5.89
C ASN A 29 -10.90 6.39 7.28
N ASP A 30 -12.15 6.17 7.69
CA ASP A 30 -12.50 5.60 8.99
C ASP A 30 -11.79 4.25 9.26
N ILE A 31 -11.47 3.48 8.22
CA ILE A 31 -10.64 2.26 8.29
C ILE A 31 -9.29 2.53 8.98
N PHE A 32 -8.60 3.63 8.65
CA PHE A 32 -7.34 3.98 9.32
C PHE A 32 -7.56 4.41 10.77
N LYS A 33 -8.66 5.09 11.09
CA LYS A 33 -9.00 5.43 12.48
C LYS A 33 -9.22 4.18 13.32
N ASP A 34 -9.87 3.18 12.73
CA ASP A 34 -10.10 1.90 13.37
C ASP A 34 -8.80 1.12 13.54
N ILE A 35 -7.84 1.22 12.62
CA ILE A 35 -6.59 0.44 12.62
C ILE A 35 -5.45 1.09 13.44
N ILE A 36 -5.44 2.41 13.60
CA ILE A 36 -4.40 3.13 14.37
C ILE A 36 -4.13 2.52 15.77
N PRO A 37 -5.14 2.10 16.55
CA PRO A 37 -4.93 1.42 17.83
C PRO A 37 -4.04 0.16 17.76
N LEU A 38 -3.98 -0.55 16.62
CA LEU A 38 -3.11 -1.72 16.44
C LEU A 38 -1.63 -1.38 16.53
N GLU A 39 -1.24 -0.10 16.38
CA GLU A 39 0.11 0.39 16.69
C GLU A 39 0.49 0.10 18.16
N GLY A 40 -0.48 -0.04 19.06
CA GLY A 40 -0.27 -0.43 20.46
C GLY A 40 0.23 -1.87 20.64
N LEU A 41 0.19 -2.71 19.60
CA LEU A 41 0.82 -4.03 19.59
C LEU A 41 2.34 -3.96 19.50
N ILE A 42 2.87 -2.82 19.03
CA ILE A 42 4.30 -2.57 18.96
C ILE A 42 4.81 -2.31 20.39
N PRO A 43 5.79 -3.10 20.90
CA PRO A 43 6.37 -2.95 22.24
C PRO A 43 6.93 -1.56 22.54
N ALA A 44 7.39 -0.82 21.51
CA ALA A 44 7.78 0.58 21.65
C ALA A 44 6.61 1.51 22.04
N ASN A 45 5.38 1.11 21.76
CA ASN A 45 4.17 1.90 21.87
C ASN A 45 3.12 1.29 22.82
N ASN A 46 3.56 0.35 23.66
CA ASN A 46 2.75 -0.51 24.53
C ASN A 46 1.74 0.23 25.44
N ASN A 47 2.01 1.52 25.73
CA ASN A 47 1.20 2.36 26.63
C ASN A 47 0.34 3.40 25.91
N LYS A 48 0.37 3.50 24.57
CA LYS A 48 -0.31 4.58 23.84
C LYS A 48 -1.82 4.34 23.67
N TYR A 49 -2.26 3.08 23.63
CA TYR A 49 -3.65 2.71 23.37
C TYR A 49 -4.23 1.77 24.44
N LYS A 50 -5.50 2.00 24.81
CA LYS A 50 -6.21 1.10 25.72
C LYS A 50 -6.52 -0.22 25.03
N THR A 51 -6.51 -1.31 25.79
CA THR A 51 -6.83 -2.66 25.32
C THR A 51 -8.21 -2.70 24.64
N GLU A 52 -9.17 -1.93 25.15
CA GLU A 52 -10.53 -1.77 24.59
C GLU A 52 -10.55 -1.10 23.20
N GLU A 53 -9.63 -0.20 22.91
CA GLU A 53 -9.54 0.47 21.60
C GLU A 53 -8.92 -0.45 20.55
N ILE A 54 -7.91 -1.24 20.96
CA ILE A 54 -7.32 -2.30 20.15
C ILE A 54 -8.38 -3.37 19.83
N LEU A 55 -9.21 -3.72 20.81
CA LEU A 55 -10.29 -4.68 20.64
C LEU A 55 -11.45 -4.14 19.77
N LYS A 56 -11.69 -2.83 19.75
CA LYS A 56 -12.65 -2.21 18.83
C LYS A 56 -12.14 -2.12 17.40
N SER A 57 -10.82 -2.00 17.18
CA SER A 57 -10.24 -2.10 15.83
C SER A 57 -10.56 -3.41 15.12
N LEU A 58 -10.95 -4.42 15.89
CA LEU A 58 -11.18 -5.80 15.47
C LEU A 58 -12.63 -6.14 15.13
N MET A 59 -13.53 -5.14 15.05
CA MET A 59 -14.96 -5.35 14.76
C MET A 59 -15.26 -5.95 13.36
N TYR A 60 -14.24 -6.38 12.60
CA TYR A 60 -14.40 -7.20 11.40
C TYR A 60 -14.14 -8.67 11.77
N ASP A 61 -15.18 -9.28 12.35
CA ASP A 61 -15.27 -10.63 12.94
C ASP A 61 -14.94 -11.83 12.01
N GLU A 62 -14.63 -11.64 10.73
CA GLU A 62 -14.48 -12.78 9.78
C GLU A 62 -13.06 -13.37 9.66
N ASP A 63 -12.02 -12.63 10.03
CA ASP A 63 -10.62 -13.02 9.76
C ASP A 63 -9.85 -13.54 10.99
N ILE A 64 -10.47 -13.55 12.18
CA ILE A 64 -9.79 -13.96 13.41
C ILE A 64 -10.16 -15.41 13.74
N PRO A 65 -9.21 -16.35 13.81
CA PRO A 65 -9.47 -17.75 14.16
C PRO A 65 -9.80 -17.97 15.64
N ALA A 66 -10.05 -16.91 16.41
CA ALA A 66 -10.31 -16.99 17.84
C ALA A 66 -11.76 -17.38 18.12
N ASN A 67 -11.96 -18.27 19.08
CA ASN A 67 -13.30 -18.75 19.46
C ASN A 67 -14.01 -17.75 20.42
N SER A 68 -13.32 -16.72 20.94
CA SER A 68 -13.92 -15.68 21.77
C SER A 68 -13.04 -14.42 21.94
N HIS A 69 -13.66 -13.23 21.99
CA HIS A 69 -13.04 -11.93 22.31
C HIS A 69 -12.18 -11.92 23.58
N LEU A 70 -12.53 -12.78 24.55
CA LEU A 70 -11.82 -12.91 25.83
C LEU A 70 -10.42 -13.54 25.67
N GLU A 71 -10.23 -14.43 24.69
CA GLU A 71 -8.93 -15.06 24.42
C GLU A 71 -7.93 -14.03 23.89
N ILE A 72 -8.40 -13.17 22.97
CA ILE A 72 -7.60 -12.08 22.39
C ILE A 72 -7.23 -11.07 23.49
N GLN A 73 -8.17 -10.71 24.36
CA GLN A 73 -7.91 -9.80 25.47
C GLN A 73 -6.85 -10.35 26.43
N ALA A 74 -6.97 -11.63 26.82
CA ALA A 74 -6.01 -12.26 27.73
C ALA A 74 -4.61 -12.36 27.09
N GLU A 75 -4.54 -12.72 25.81
CA GLU A 75 -3.28 -12.78 25.06
C GLU A 75 -2.63 -11.40 24.92
N LEU A 76 -3.43 -10.35 24.69
CA LEU A 76 -2.99 -8.97 24.61
C LEU A 76 -2.42 -8.48 25.95
N GLU A 77 -3.10 -8.71 27.08
CA GLU A 77 -2.59 -8.33 28.40
C GLU A 77 -1.30 -9.07 28.75
N LEU A 78 -1.20 -10.36 28.40
CA LEU A 78 0.03 -11.14 28.57
C LEU A 78 1.17 -10.60 27.70
N TRP A 79 0.87 -10.19 26.46
CA TRP A 79 1.82 -9.55 25.56
C TRP A 79 2.33 -8.22 26.11
N LYS A 80 1.42 -7.34 26.57
CA LYS A 80 1.79 -6.06 27.19
C LYS A 80 2.67 -6.27 28.42
N THR A 81 2.32 -7.24 29.27
CA THR A 81 3.07 -7.57 30.49
C THR A 81 4.45 -8.14 30.18
N LYS A 82 4.58 -9.01 29.17
CA LYS A 82 5.86 -9.55 28.69
C LYS A 82 6.83 -8.44 28.29
N TRP A 83 6.34 -7.47 27.52
CA TRP A 83 7.18 -6.35 27.04
C TRP A 83 7.36 -5.23 28.06
N ALA A 84 6.50 -5.14 29.07
CA ALA A 84 6.73 -4.28 30.25
C ALA A 84 7.92 -4.79 31.09
N ASN A 85 8.07 -6.11 31.21
CA ASN A 85 9.08 -6.75 32.04
C ASN A 85 10.40 -7.09 31.31
N THR A 86 10.54 -6.72 30.03
CA THR A 86 11.75 -7.00 29.23
C THR A 86 12.64 -5.75 29.13
N GLU A 87 13.86 -5.82 29.65
CA GLU A 87 14.90 -4.79 29.51
C GLU A 87 15.67 -4.94 28.18
N ASN A 88 15.22 -4.18 27.16
CA ASN A 88 15.91 -3.81 25.90
C ASN A 88 16.37 -4.93 24.90
N PRO A 89 16.49 -4.61 23.60
CA PRO A 89 15.82 -3.55 22.85
C PRO A 89 14.40 -3.97 22.45
N LYS A 90 13.46 -3.04 22.56
CA LYS A 90 12.07 -3.25 22.13
C LYS A 90 12.00 -3.04 20.61
N PRO A 91 11.38 -3.96 19.86
CA PRO A 91 11.15 -3.75 18.43
C PRO A 91 10.31 -2.48 18.21
N GLN A 92 10.75 -1.67 17.25
CA GLN A 92 10.13 -0.38 16.92
C GLN A 92 9.15 -0.50 15.73
N THR A 93 9.26 -1.57 14.95
CA THR A 93 8.44 -1.78 13.75
C THR A 93 7.59 -3.04 13.88
N ALA A 94 6.39 -3.03 13.28
CA ALA A 94 5.48 -4.18 13.22
C ALA A 94 6.13 -5.44 12.59
N VAL A 95 7.14 -5.27 11.74
CA VAL A 95 7.90 -6.37 11.13
C VAL A 95 8.90 -6.97 12.13
N GLU A 96 9.55 -6.14 12.94
CA GLU A 96 10.45 -6.60 14.00
C GLU A 96 9.67 -7.30 15.12
N THR A 97 8.48 -6.81 15.46
CA THR A 97 7.61 -7.46 16.45
C THR A 97 7.13 -8.82 15.98
N LEU A 98 6.89 -8.96 14.66
CA LEU A 98 6.57 -10.24 14.04
C LEU A 98 7.69 -11.27 14.29
N LEU A 99 8.97 -10.89 14.23
CA LEU A 99 10.08 -11.83 14.49
C LEU A 99 10.08 -12.39 15.93
N HIS A 100 9.39 -11.75 16.87
CA HIS A 100 9.29 -12.17 18.26
C HIS A 100 8.04 -13.00 18.59
N TYR A 101 7.22 -13.37 17.59
CA TYR A 101 6.14 -14.33 17.83
C TYR A 101 6.77 -15.69 18.16
N LYS A 102 6.61 -16.13 19.41
CA LYS A 102 6.70 -17.55 19.74
C LYS A 102 5.29 -18.11 19.64
N VAL A 103 5.17 -19.43 19.40
CA VAL A 103 3.93 -20.22 19.25
C VAL A 103 2.83 -19.92 20.31
N PHE A 104 3.18 -19.22 21.39
CA PHE A 104 2.32 -18.74 22.46
C PHE A 104 1.41 -17.55 22.13
N TYR A 105 1.58 -16.86 20.99
CA TYR A 105 0.78 -15.67 20.65
C TYR A 105 0.22 -15.70 19.21
N PRO A 106 -0.70 -16.64 18.89
CA PRO A 106 -1.25 -16.80 17.54
C PRO A 106 -2.13 -15.63 17.10
N ASN A 107 -2.91 -15.02 18.00
CA ASN A 107 -3.80 -13.92 17.65
C ASN A 107 -3.00 -12.64 17.42
N ILE A 108 -2.04 -12.33 18.30
CA ILE A 108 -1.16 -11.15 18.15
C ILE A 108 -0.40 -11.20 16.82
N LYS A 109 0.00 -12.40 16.36
CA LYS A 109 0.64 -12.57 15.05
C LYS A 109 -0.29 -12.11 13.91
N ILE A 110 -1.53 -12.57 13.91
CA ILE A 110 -2.50 -12.23 12.84
C ILE A 110 -2.78 -10.73 12.85
N LEU A 111 -2.96 -10.13 14.04
CA LEU A 111 -3.15 -8.69 14.18
C LEU A 111 -1.97 -7.88 13.63
N LEU A 112 -0.75 -8.29 13.96
CA LEU A 112 0.46 -7.67 13.43
C LEU A 112 0.59 -7.85 11.90
N GLN A 113 0.15 -8.99 11.35
CA GLN A 113 0.14 -9.22 9.90
C GLN A 113 -0.87 -8.33 9.19
N ILE A 114 -2.08 -8.17 9.74
CA ILE A 114 -3.10 -7.27 9.19
C ILE A 114 -2.58 -5.83 9.20
N PHE A 115 -2.05 -5.37 10.34
CA PHE A 115 -1.48 -4.04 10.47
C PHE A 115 -0.30 -3.81 9.49
N ALA A 116 0.62 -4.76 9.40
CA ALA A 116 1.74 -4.68 8.46
C ALA A 116 1.27 -4.68 7.01
N THR A 117 0.30 -5.51 6.64
CA THR A 117 -0.21 -5.58 5.26
C THR A 117 -0.87 -4.28 4.85
N ILE A 118 -1.67 -3.66 5.71
CA ILE A 118 -2.38 -2.41 5.41
C ILE A 118 -1.41 -1.22 5.33
N THR A 119 -0.40 -1.19 6.20
CA THR A 119 0.65 -0.15 6.14
C THR A 119 1.51 -0.28 4.87
N ILE A 120 1.88 -1.51 4.51
CA ILE A 120 2.68 -1.79 3.30
C ILE A 120 1.90 -1.53 2.00
N THR A 121 0.59 -1.85 1.95
CA THR A 121 -0.22 -1.57 0.75
C THR A 121 -0.37 -0.08 0.51
N SER A 122 -0.47 0.74 1.56
CA SER A 122 -0.50 2.19 1.44
C SER A 122 0.79 2.75 0.81
N GLU A 123 1.96 2.33 1.30
CA GLU A 123 3.26 2.77 0.77
C GLU A 123 3.52 2.26 -0.65
N THR A 124 3.17 1.00 -0.93
CA THR A 124 3.35 0.37 -2.25
C THR A 124 2.44 1.01 -3.30
N ALA A 125 1.20 1.35 -2.92
CA ALA A 125 0.28 2.09 -3.78
C ALA A 125 0.85 3.49 -4.09
N GLU A 126 1.34 4.24 -3.10
CA GLU A 126 1.97 5.56 -3.34
C GLU A 126 3.17 5.46 -4.28
N ARG A 127 4.06 4.49 -4.07
CA ARG A 127 5.23 4.28 -4.93
C ARG A 127 4.82 3.97 -6.37
N SER A 128 3.77 3.16 -6.54
CA SER A 128 3.24 2.78 -7.84
C SER A 128 2.57 3.97 -8.55
N PHE A 129 1.73 4.74 -7.85
CA PHE A 129 1.08 5.94 -8.39
C PHE A 129 2.08 7.07 -8.68
N SER A 130 3.10 7.25 -7.84
CA SER A 130 4.18 8.21 -8.06
C SER A 130 5.00 7.85 -9.30
N SER A 131 5.37 6.58 -9.44
CA SER A 131 6.07 6.07 -10.62
C SER A 131 5.23 6.20 -11.89
N LEU A 132 3.93 5.92 -11.80
CA LEU A 132 2.96 6.12 -12.88
C LEU A 132 2.84 7.60 -13.26
N GLY A 133 2.83 8.51 -12.29
CA GLY A 133 2.82 9.96 -12.51
C GLY A 133 4.05 10.44 -13.28
N ILE A 134 5.24 9.92 -12.94
CA ILE A 134 6.49 10.20 -13.66
C ILE A 134 6.41 9.66 -15.09
N LEU A 135 5.93 8.42 -15.26
CA LEU A 135 5.75 7.77 -16.56
C LEU A 135 4.80 8.57 -17.47
N ASN A 136 3.68 9.02 -16.91
CA ASN A 136 2.69 9.86 -17.58
C ASN A 136 3.26 11.21 -17.97
N ASN A 137 3.97 11.87 -17.06
CA ASN A 137 4.55 13.19 -17.33
C ASN A 137 5.65 13.12 -18.41
N TYR A 138 6.45 12.05 -18.41
CA TYR A 138 7.49 11.84 -19.41
C TYR A 138 6.91 11.54 -20.81
N MET A 139 5.78 10.84 -20.90
CA MET A 139 5.20 10.39 -22.18
C MET A 139 4.03 11.21 -22.70
N ARG A 140 3.83 12.41 -22.13
CA ARG A 140 2.68 13.31 -22.35
C ARG A 140 2.38 13.71 -23.80
N SER A 141 3.17 13.30 -24.79
CA SER A 141 2.99 13.70 -26.19
C SER A 141 2.45 12.62 -27.15
N SER A 142 2.27 11.34 -26.78
CA SER A 142 1.97 10.33 -27.84
C SER A 142 1.29 8.99 -27.45
N MET A 143 0.47 8.87 -26.40
CA MET A 143 0.06 7.51 -25.96
C MET A 143 -1.39 7.29 -25.50
N THR A 144 -1.94 6.13 -25.90
CA THR A 144 -3.23 5.56 -25.48
C THR A 144 -3.12 4.86 -24.10
N GLU A 145 -4.21 4.84 -23.33
CA GLU A 145 -4.31 4.31 -21.96
C GLU A 145 -3.82 2.84 -21.83
N ASP A 146 -4.08 2.00 -22.83
CA ASP A 146 -3.64 0.59 -22.83
C ASP A 146 -2.13 0.42 -22.79
N ARG A 147 -1.41 1.21 -23.59
CA ARG A 147 0.06 1.13 -23.63
C ARG A 147 0.63 1.63 -22.30
N LEU A 148 -0.05 2.58 -21.63
CA LEU A 148 0.41 3.20 -20.39
C LEU A 148 0.32 2.20 -19.26
N ASN A 149 -0.81 1.51 -19.14
CA ASN A 149 -1.01 0.44 -18.19
C ASN A 149 0.03 -0.67 -18.39
N GLY A 150 0.28 -1.09 -19.64
CA GLY A 150 1.32 -2.08 -19.94
C GLY A 150 2.72 -1.65 -19.50
N LEU A 151 3.10 -0.39 -19.73
CA LEU A 151 4.42 0.10 -19.34
C LEU A 151 4.54 0.35 -17.83
N ALA A 152 3.46 0.75 -17.17
CA ALA A 152 3.41 0.90 -15.71
C ALA A 152 3.63 -0.45 -15.02
N VAL A 153 2.97 -1.51 -15.47
CA VAL A 153 3.19 -2.88 -14.98
C VAL A 153 4.65 -3.30 -15.16
N LEU A 154 5.23 -3.03 -16.34
CA LEU A 154 6.63 -3.33 -16.61
C LEU A 154 7.60 -2.56 -15.71
N HIS A 155 7.28 -1.31 -15.38
CA HIS A 155 8.08 -0.47 -14.50
C HIS A 155 8.00 -0.90 -13.02
N ILE A 156 6.81 -1.25 -12.54
CA ILE A 156 6.58 -1.77 -11.17
C ILE A 156 7.31 -3.10 -10.99
N HIS A 157 7.27 -3.97 -12.00
CA HIS A 157 7.86 -5.31 -11.97
C HIS A 157 9.23 -5.41 -12.65
N LYS A 158 10.01 -4.33 -12.66
CA LYS A 158 11.35 -4.29 -13.30
C LYS A 158 12.36 -5.31 -12.78
N GLU A 159 12.10 -5.88 -11.61
CA GLU A 159 12.95 -6.89 -10.96
C GLU A 159 12.68 -8.31 -11.47
N ILE A 160 11.57 -8.52 -12.19
CA ILE A 160 11.28 -9.79 -12.85
C ILE A 160 12.07 -9.83 -14.17
N PRO A 161 13.02 -10.77 -14.33
CA PRO A 161 13.78 -10.88 -15.57
C PRO A 161 12.83 -11.28 -16.70
N ILE A 162 12.82 -10.49 -17.77
CA ILE A 162 12.02 -10.76 -18.96
C ILE A 162 12.92 -11.49 -19.96
N ASP A 163 12.49 -12.69 -20.37
CA ASP A 163 13.15 -13.42 -21.45
C ASP A 163 12.82 -12.75 -22.79
N ILE A 164 13.84 -12.18 -23.42
CA ILE A 164 13.73 -11.44 -24.67
C ILE A 164 13.33 -12.38 -25.82
N ASP A 165 13.80 -13.63 -25.81
CA ASP A 165 13.49 -14.61 -26.86
C ASP A 165 12.01 -15.02 -26.81
N ASP A 166 11.45 -15.16 -25.60
CA ASP A 166 10.03 -15.42 -25.43
C ASP A 166 9.17 -14.22 -25.86
N VAL A 167 9.59 -12.99 -25.56
CA VAL A 167 8.89 -11.78 -26.03
C VAL A 167 8.92 -11.71 -27.57
N ILE A 168 10.05 -12.01 -28.20
CA ILE A 168 10.18 -12.06 -29.66
C ILE A 168 9.27 -13.16 -30.24
N ASN A 169 9.20 -14.33 -29.61
CA ASN A 169 8.34 -15.43 -30.02
C ASN A 169 6.85 -15.11 -29.87
N ILE A 170 6.44 -14.42 -28.80
CA ILE A 170 5.06 -13.97 -28.61
C ILE A 170 4.71 -12.89 -29.63
N PHE A 171 5.62 -11.94 -29.85
CA PHE A 171 5.43 -10.86 -30.82
C PHE A 171 5.37 -11.37 -32.26
N SER A 172 6.20 -12.34 -32.63
CA SER A 172 6.19 -12.97 -33.96
C SER A 172 4.90 -13.76 -34.23
N ARG A 173 4.29 -14.32 -33.18
CA ARG A 173 2.99 -15.02 -33.24
C ARG A 173 1.79 -14.06 -33.29
N GLN A 174 1.93 -12.81 -32.86
CA GLN A 174 0.90 -11.78 -32.98
C GLN A 174 0.76 -11.34 -34.45
N LYS A 175 -0.07 -12.08 -35.17
CA LYS A 175 -0.38 -11.92 -36.58
C LYS A 175 -1.12 -10.59 -36.80
N GLN A 176 -0.39 -9.53 -37.17
CA GLN A 176 -0.78 -8.45 -38.11
C GLN A 176 0.14 -7.22 -37.97
N ARG A 177 1.30 -7.22 -38.64
CA ARG A 177 1.82 -6.01 -39.29
C ARG A 177 2.46 -6.41 -40.62
N ARG A 178 1.73 -6.15 -41.71
CA ARG A 178 2.29 -6.21 -43.07
C ARG A 178 3.52 -5.29 -43.13
N MET A 179 4.70 -5.84 -43.30
CA MET A 179 5.64 -5.26 -44.26
C MET A 179 5.61 -6.19 -45.47
N LYS A 180 4.84 -5.81 -46.48
CA LYS A 180 5.15 -6.29 -47.83
C LYS A 180 6.43 -5.55 -48.21
N THR A 181 7.56 -6.23 -48.10
CA THR A 181 8.73 -5.83 -48.89
C THR A 181 8.38 -6.16 -50.33
N GLU A 182 8.33 -5.16 -51.20
CA GLU A 182 8.29 -5.40 -52.63
C GLU A 182 9.59 -6.13 -53.01
N ASP A 183 9.45 -7.25 -53.72
CA ASP A 183 10.57 -8.00 -54.27
C ASP A 183 11.14 -7.21 -55.45
N TRP A 184 12.32 -6.63 -55.28
CA TRP A 184 13.06 -5.94 -56.34
C TRP A 184 13.88 -6.90 -57.21
N SER A 185 13.68 -8.22 -57.08
CA SER A 185 14.45 -9.25 -57.80
C SER A 185 13.73 -9.80 -59.03
N LYS A 186 12.94 -8.98 -59.72
CA LYS A 186 12.47 -9.29 -61.07
C LYS A 186 12.79 -8.14 -61.99
N ASP A 187 13.81 -8.39 -62.80
CA ASP A 187 14.08 -7.77 -64.11
C ASP A 187 12.79 -7.55 -64.93
#